data_AF-A0A971HQ58-F1
#
_entry.id   AF-A0A971HQ58-F1
#
_cell.length_a   1.000
_cell.length_b   1.000
_cell.length_c   1.000
_cell.angle_alpha   90.00
_cell.angle_beta   90.00
_cell.angle_gamma   90.00
#
_symmetry.space_group_name_H-M   'P 1'
#
loop_
_entity.id
_entity.type
_entity.pdbx_description
1 polymer ?
#
loop_
_entity_poly.entity_id
_entity_poly.type
_entity_poly.pdbx_seq_one_letter_code
_entity_poly.pdbx_strand_id
1 'polypeptide(L)'
;MTKPEKLIQSYVLEKFFVSTAYRQCSAAIESPPWYYETIVFSWDKETKKTNGILEVLDSGSEPGDALVSHSNTCLKYFVQLKRSVK
;
A
#
# COMPACT_ATOMS: atom_id res chain seq x y z
N MET A 1 -8.15 -9.32 23.56
CA MET A 1 -7.77 -8.65 22.30
C MET A 1 -8.30 -9.47 21.15
N THR A 2 -9.26 -8.92 20.39
CA THR A 2 -9.64 -9.45 19.07
C THR A 2 -8.41 -9.42 18.17
N LYS A 3 -8.18 -10.49 17.41
CA LYS A 3 -7.02 -10.56 16.50
C LYS A 3 -7.19 -9.43 15.45
N PRO A 4 -6.17 -8.60 15.20
CA PRO A 4 -6.27 -7.60 14.15
C PRO A 4 -6.53 -8.30 12.82
N GLU A 5 -7.45 -7.74 12.03
CA GLU A 5 -7.74 -8.26 10.70
C GLU A 5 -6.48 -8.10 9.85
N LYS A 6 -5.97 -9.22 9.33
CA LYS A 6 -4.86 -9.18 8.37
C LYS A 6 -5.41 -8.67 7.04
N LEU A 7 -5.56 -7.36 6.91
CA LEU A 7 -5.90 -6.73 5.65
C LEU A 7 -4.67 -6.79 4.75
N ILE A 8 -4.80 -7.50 3.64
CA ILE A 8 -3.84 -7.50 2.55
C ILE A 8 -4.63 -7.17 1.29
N GLN A 9 -4.35 -6.01 0.71
CA GLN A 9 -4.90 -5.60 -0.58
C GLN A 9 -3.78 -5.21 -1.50
N SER A 10 -3.81 -5.73 -2.73
CA SER A 10 -2.77 -5.48 -3.70
C SER A 10 -3.36 -5.28 -5.08
N TYR A 11 -2.85 -4.31 -5.82
CA TYR A 11 -3.35 -3.96 -7.14
C TYR A 11 -2.21 -3.53 -8.07
N VAL A 12 -2.21 -4.05 -9.30
CA VAL A 12 -1.21 -3.73 -10.35
C VAL A 12 -1.80 -2.74 -11.34
N LEU A 13 -1.18 -1.56 -11.46
CA LEU A 13 -1.54 -0.46 -12.36
C LEU A 13 -0.45 -0.29 -13.42
N GLU A 14 -0.44 -1.11 -14.48
CA GLU A 14 0.51 -1.09 -15.61
C GLU A 14 2.01 -0.96 -15.27
N LYS A 15 2.46 0.21 -14.78
CA LYS A 15 3.82 0.55 -14.34
C LYS A 15 3.98 0.60 -12.82
N PHE A 16 2.91 0.41 -12.05
CA PHE A 16 2.92 0.49 -10.58
C PHE A 16 2.30 -0.74 -9.95
N PHE A 17 2.73 -1.06 -8.74
CA PHE A 17 2.12 -2.08 -7.88
C PHE A 17 1.87 -1.46 -6.51
N VAL A 18 0.61 -1.38 -6.10
CA VAL A 18 0.20 -0.82 -4.80
C VAL A 18 -0.16 -1.98 -3.90
N SER A 19 0.41 -2.05 -2.70
CA SER A 19 0.10 -3.09 -1.73
C SER A 19 -0.05 -2.51 -0.34
N THR A 20 -1.17 -2.82 0.31
CA THR A 20 -1.44 -2.48 1.70
C THR A 20 -1.39 -3.73 2.54
N ALA A 21 -0.63 -3.70 3.62
CA ALA A 21 -0.43 -4.85 4.50
C ALA A 21 -0.42 -4.44 5.97
N TYR A 22 -0.88 -5.36 6.82
CA TYR A 22 -0.66 -5.29 8.25
C TYR A 22 0.83 -5.37 8.58
N ARG A 23 1.30 -4.48 9.46
CA ARG A 23 2.67 -4.44 9.97
C ARG A 23 2.66 -4.44 11.50
N GLN A 24 3.42 -5.35 12.09
CA GLN A 24 3.65 -5.36 13.54
C GLN A 24 4.84 -4.46 13.86
N CYS A 25 4.66 -3.54 14.81
CA CYS A 25 5.76 -2.70 15.27
C CYS A 25 6.72 -3.55 16.12
N SER A 26 8.03 -3.42 15.85
CA SER A 26 9.07 -4.08 16.66
C SER A 26 9.35 -3.34 17.97
N ALA A 27 9.01 -2.05 18.03
CA ALA A 27 9.13 -1.25 19.24
C ALA A 27 7.88 -1.44 20.10
N ALA A 28 8.04 -2.08 21.27
CA ALA A 28 6.96 -2.39 22.20
C ALA A 28 6.28 -1.17 22.87
N ILE A 29 6.59 0.05 22.41
CA ILE A 29 6.17 1.32 23.01
C ILE A 29 4.98 1.93 22.24
N GLU A 30 4.77 1.54 20.98
CA GLU A 30 3.64 2.06 20.18
C GLU A 30 2.34 1.34 20.52
N SER A 31 1.27 2.11 20.76
CA SER A 31 -0.07 1.61 21.04
C SER A 31 -1.04 2.20 20.02
N PRO A 32 -1.66 1.40 19.13
CA PRO A 32 -1.51 -0.06 19.03
C PRO A 32 -0.13 -0.50 18.52
N PRO A 33 0.37 -1.71 18.88
CA PRO A 33 1.70 -2.20 18.47
C PRO A 33 1.72 -2.72 17.02
N TRP A 34 0.85 -2.16 16.18
CA TRP A 34 0.64 -2.54 14.80
C TRP A 34 -0.09 -1.43 14.05
N TYR A 35 0.10 -1.40 12.74
CA TYR A 35 -0.53 -0.47 11.82
C TYR A 35 -0.63 -1.11 10.43
N TYR A 36 -1.40 -0.51 9.53
CA TYR A 36 -1.42 -0.85 8.13
C TYR A 36 -0.48 0.09 7.38
N GLU A 37 0.29 -0.47 6.44
CA GLU A 37 1.21 0.28 5.60
C GLU A 37 0.84 0.04 4.14
N THR A 38 0.74 1.13 3.37
CA THR A 38 0.56 1.07 1.92
C THR A 38 1.89 1.39 1.25
N ILE A 39 2.39 0.45 0.47
CA ILE A 39 3.65 0.56 -0.28
C ILE A 39 3.33 0.60 -1.76
N VAL A 40 3.92 1.56 -2.46
CA VAL A 40 3.88 1.64 -3.92
C VAL A 40 5.23 1.25 -4.48
N PHE A 41 5.22 0.30 -5.40
CA PHE A 41 6.39 -0.17 -6.12
C PHE A 41 6.32 0.26 -7.58
N SER A 42 7.48 0.50 -8.19
CA SER A 42 7.59 0.45 -9.65
C SER A 42 7.41 -1.00 -10.11
N TRP A 43 6.61 -1.22 -11.13
CA TRP A 43 6.27 -2.55 -11.64
C TRP A 43 6.74 -2.70 -13.09
N ASP A 44 7.50 -3.76 -13.33
CA ASP A 44 7.86 -4.21 -14.66
C ASP A 44 6.88 -5.29 -15.13
N LYS A 45 6.10 -4.95 -16.15
CA LYS A 45 5.08 -5.84 -16.71
C LYS A 45 5.66 -7.03 -17.46
N GLU A 46 6.84 -6.90 -18.06
CA GLU A 46 7.49 -7.97 -18.84
C GLU A 46 8.09 -9.02 -17.89
N THR A 47 8.87 -8.56 -16.91
CA THR A 47 9.54 -9.46 -15.96
C THR A 47 8.66 -9.87 -14.78
N LYS A 48 7.52 -9.20 -14.58
CA LYS A 48 6.61 -9.35 -13.43
C LYS A 48 7.33 -9.15 -12.09
N LYS A 49 8.23 -8.17 -12.04
CA LYS A 49 9.02 -7.84 -10.86
C LYS A 49 8.80 -6.39 -10.43
N THR A 50 8.96 -6.16 -9.13
CA THR A 50 9.07 -4.83 -8.57
C THR A 50 10.50 -4.33 -8.71
N ASN A 51 10.70 -3.14 -9.27
CA ASN A 51 12.03 -2.54 -9.49
C ASN A 51 12.44 -1.50 -8.44
N GLY A 52 11.70 -1.42 -7.33
CA GLY A 52 11.96 -0.46 -6.26
C GLY A 52 10.68 0.06 -5.62
N ILE A 53 10.83 0.60 -4.41
CA ILE A 53 9.76 1.29 -3.68
C ILE A 53 9.74 2.75 -4.12
N LEU A 54 8.58 3.24 -4.50
CA LEU A 54 8.34 4.63 -4.88
C LEU A 54 7.78 5.44 -3.70
N GLU A 55 6.93 4.84 -2.89
CA GLU A 55 6.24 5.52 -1.79
C GLU A 55 5.86 4.51 -0.69
N VAL A 56 5.92 4.97 0.56
CA VAL A 56 5.47 4.23 1.74
C VAL A 56 4.58 5.15 2.56
N LEU A 57 3.39 4.68 2.91
CA LEU A 57 2.36 5.45 3.61
C LEU A 57 1.90 4.70 4.85
N ASP A 58 1.94 5.37 6.00
CA ASP A 58 1.18 4.94 7.17
C ASP A 58 -0.31 5.07 6.84
N SER A 59 -1.01 3.94 6.89
CA SER A 59 -2.42 3.81 6.55
C SER A 59 -3.31 3.64 7.78
N GLY A 60 -2.75 3.91 8.97
CA GLY A 60 -3.45 3.89 10.24
C GLY A 60 -3.62 2.49 10.81
N SER A 61 -4.31 2.41 11.94
CA SER A 61 -4.58 1.16 12.65
C SER A 61 -6.01 0.64 12.47
N GLU A 62 -6.85 1.31 11.69
CA GLU A 62 -8.22 0.84 11.43
C GLU A 62 -8.35 0.28 10.00
N PRO A 63 -8.97 -0.90 9.79
CA PRO A 63 -9.11 -1.47 8.45
C PRO A 63 -9.80 -0.54 7.46
N GLY A 64 -10.81 0.22 7.90
CA GLY A 64 -11.52 1.19 7.06
C GLY A 64 -10.61 2.29 6.51
N ASP A 65 -9.76 2.85 7.36
CA ASP A 65 -8.80 3.89 6.96
C ASP A 65 -7.76 3.33 5.98
N ALA A 66 -7.30 2.10 6.23
CA ALA A 66 -6.38 1.41 5.35
C ALA A 66 -6.96 1.16 3.94
N LEU A 67 -8.24 0.76 3.85
CA LEU A 67 -8.96 0.60 2.58
C LEU A 67 -9.09 1.93 1.81
N VAL A 68 -9.40 3.01 2.52
CA VAL A 68 -9.52 4.35 1.92
C VAL A 68 -8.15 4.83 1.42
N SER A 69 -7.10 4.67 2.23
CA SER A 69 -5.72 4.98 1.86
C SER A 69 -5.28 4.19 0.61
N HIS A 70 -5.54 2.89 0.57
CA HIS A 70 -5.24 2.04 -0.58
C HIS A 70 -5.92 2.55 -1.86
N SER A 71 -7.23 2.81 -1.77
CA SER A 71 -8.05 3.26 -2.90
C SER A 71 -7.60 4.61 -3.43
N ASN A 72 -7.33 5.57 -2.53
CA ASN A 72 -6.83 6.89 -2.89
C ASN A 72 -5.45 6.81 -3.55
N THR A 73 -4.58 5.93 -3.04
CA THR A 73 -3.24 5.69 -3.62
C THR A 73 -3.36 5.09 -5.01
N CYS A 74 -4.21 4.09 -5.21
CA CYS A 74 -4.47 3.53 -6.54
C CYS A 74 -4.96 4.59 -7.52
N LEU A 75 -5.92 5.43 -7.11
CA LEU A 75 -6.44 6.51 -7.96
C LEU A 75 -5.36 7.54 -8.32
N LYS A 76 -4.54 7.96 -7.35
CA LYS A 76 -3.41 8.87 -7.55
C LYS A 76 -2.48 8.37 -8.65
N TYR A 77 -2.03 7.12 -8.57
CA TYR A 77 -1.10 6.54 -9.53
C TYR A 77 -1.76 6.20 -10.88
N PHE A 78 -3.05 5.85 -10.88
CA PHE A 78 -3.82 5.70 -12.12
C PHE A 78 -3.89 7.02 -12.91
N VAL A 79 -4.16 8.14 -12.23
CA VAL A 79 -4.18 9.47 -12.86
C VAL A 79 -2.81 9.85 -13.41
N GLN A 80 -1.72 9.50 -12.70
CA GLN A 80 -0.36 9.73 -13.19
C GLN A 80 -0.09 8.96 -14.49
N LEU A 81 -0.48 7.68 -14.59
CA LEU A 81 -0.36 6.91 -15.84
C LEU A 81 -1.05 7.63 -17.01
N LYS A 82 -2.28 8.11 -16.80
CA LYS A 82 -3.05 8.78 -17.84
C LYS A 82 -2.40 10.09 -18.32
N ARG A 83 -1.68 10.79 -17.44
CA ARG A 83 -0.95 12.02 -17.80
C ARG A 83 0.33 11.72 -18.60
N SER A 84 0.98 10.57 -18.38
CA SER A 84 2.19 10.18 -19.11
C SER A 84 1.95 9.63 -20.52
N VAL A 85 0.70 9.50 -20.96
CA VAL A 85 0.31 8.98 -22.29
C VAL A 85 -0.11 10.12 -23.25
N LYS A 86 0.05 11.39 -22.85
CA LYS A 86 -0.07 12.56 -23.73
C LYS A 86 1.31 13.07 -24.14
#